data_AF-A0AAU6R9Z1-F1
#
_entry.id   AF-A0AAU6R9Z1-F1
#
_cell.length_a   1.000
_cell.length_b   1.000
_cell.length_c   1.000
_cell.angle_alpha   90.00
_cell.angle_beta   90.00
_cell.angle_gamma   90.00
#
_symmetry.space_group_name_H-M   'P 1'
#
loop_
_entity.id
_entity.type
_entity.pdbx_description
1 polymer ?
#
loop_
_entity_poly.entity_id
_entity_poly.type
_entity_poly.pdbx_seq_one_letter_code
_entity_poly.pdbx_strand_id
1 'polypeptide(L)'
;MMYKVSCDERDYKVLERYMRQYHDYVKQYKDKPADMSQIKYERLKAIVEGITQTYNDASLFEQQLIKLSWWENESDDVIQKVLNRGKLTIEAFREKVLREVANNTGYVV
;
A
#
# COMPACT_ATOMS: atom_id res chain seq x y z
N MET A 1 -15.76 -9.51 -6.42
CA MET A 1 -14.83 -8.52 -7.02
C MET A 1 -13.73 -9.31 -7.72
N MET A 2 -13.58 -9.18 -9.04
CA MET A 2 -12.55 -9.90 -9.81
C MET A 2 -11.30 -9.02 -9.86
N TYR A 3 -10.20 -9.46 -9.26
CA TYR A 3 -8.92 -8.73 -9.34
C TYR A 3 -8.35 -8.90 -10.75
N LYS A 4 -8.01 -7.79 -11.42
CA LYS A 4 -7.46 -7.78 -12.78
C LYS A 4 -5.99 -8.25 -12.86
N VAL A 5 -5.29 -8.27 -11.72
CA VAL A 5 -3.84 -8.51 -11.66
C VAL A 5 -3.55 -9.76 -10.82
N SER A 6 -2.85 -10.72 -11.44
CA SER A 6 -2.28 -11.90 -10.75
C SER A 6 -0.90 -11.52 -10.21
N CYS A 7 -0.83 -11.01 -8.99
CA CYS A 7 0.44 -10.71 -8.32
C CYS A 7 1.12 -11.99 -7.80
N ASP A 8 2.42 -12.13 -8.04
CA ASP A 8 3.26 -13.15 -7.41
C ASP A 8 3.95 -12.62 -6.13
N GLU A 9 4.77 -13.46 -5.48
CA GLU A 9 5.46 -13.09 -4.24
C GLU A 9 6.42 -11.88 -4.42
N ARG A 10 7.02 -11.73 -5.61
CA ARG A 10 7.93 -10.61 -5.90
C ARG A 10 7.14 -9.32 -6.04
N ASP A 11 5.98 -9.37 -6.69
CA ASP A 11 5.09 -8.23 -6.82
C ASP A 11 4.64 -7.72 -5.45
N TYR A 12 4.25 -8.63 -4.55
CA TYR A 12 3.87 -8.25 -3.19
C TYR A 12 4.99 -7.53 -2.45
N LYS A 13 6.24 -7.98 -2.57
CA LYS A 13 7.39 -7.28 -1.94
C LYS A 13 7.58 -5.86 -2.48
N VAL A 14 7.34 -5.65 -3.77
CA VAL A 14 7.40 -4.31 -4.38
C VAL A 14 6.28 -3.42 -3.85
N LEU A 15 5.06 -3.93 -3.80
CA LEU A 15 3.89 -3.20 -3.31
C LEU A 15 4.01 -2.88 -1.82
N GLU A 16 4.48 -3.82 -1.00
CA GLU A 16 4.77 -3.58 0.42
C GLU A 16 5.82 -2.49 0.61
N ARG A 17 6.85 -2.46 -0.24
CA ARG A 17 7.83 -1.38 -0.22
C ARG A 17 7.18 -0.04 -0.53
N TYR A 18 6.29 0.04 -1.53
CA TYR A 18 5.56 1.28 -1.79
C TYR A 18 4.71 1.72 -0.59
N MET A 19 4.01 0.79 0.05
CA MET A 19 3.20 1.07 1.25
C MET A 19 4.05 1.63 2.39
N ARG A 20 5.21 1.03 2.64
CA ARG A 20 6.16 1.47 3.69
C ARG A 20 6.79 2.83 3.39
N GLN A 21 7.02 3.14 2.12
CA GLN A 21 7.62 4.40 1.68
C GLN A 21 6.59 5.51 1.38
N TYR A 22 5.30 5.24 1.60
CA TYR A 22 4.20 6.13 1.21
C TYR A 22 4.40 7.59 1.69
N HIS A 23 4.74 7.80 2.96
CA HIS A 23 4.90 9.16 3.49
C HIS A 23 6.08 9.91 2.89
N ASP A 24 7.20 9.22 2.62
CA ASP A 24 8.34 9.81 1.91
C ASP A 24 7.98 10.13 0.46
N TYR A 25 7.20 9.27 -0.19
CA TYR A 25 6.70 9.51 -1.54
C TYR A 25 5.74 10.69 -1.60
N VAL A 26 4.84 10.85 -0.62
CA VAL A 26 3.96 12.02 -0.50
C VAL A 26 4.78 13.30 -0.36
N LYS A 27 5.85 13.28 0.44
CA LYS A 27 6.75 14.43 0.59
C LYS A 27 7.43 14.76 -0.73
N GLN A 28 8.05 13.79 -1.40
CA GLN A 28 8.70 13.99 -2.70
C GLN A 28 7.72 14.46 -3.78
N TYR A 29 6.48 13.96 -3.77
CA TYR A 29 5.43 14.36 -4.70
C TYR A 29 5.07 15.84 -4.53
N LYS A 30 4.93 16.30 -3.28
CA LYS A 30 4.62 17.71 -2.95
C LYS A 30 5.79 18.64 -3.24
N ASP A 31 7.00 18.23 -2.88
CA ASP A 31 8.21 19.06 -3.01
C ASP A 31 8.66 19.18 -4.46
N LYS A 32 8.37 18.16 -5.29
CA LYS A 32 8.77 18.03 -6.71
C LYS A 32 10.24 18.46 -6.94
N PRO A 33 11.22 17.63 -6.53
CA PRO A 33 12.65 17.93 -6.69
C PRO A 33 13.00 18.32 -8.14
N ALA A 34 13.81 19.36 -8.28
CA ALA A 34 14.15 19.94 -9.59
C ALA A 34 14.92 18.97 -10.53
N ASP A 35 15.58 17.97 -9.97
CA ASP A 35 16.35 16.94 -10.67
C ASP A 35 15.52 15.70 -11.04
N MET A 36 14.23 15.65 -10.66
CA MET A 36 13.35 14.52 -10.99
C MET A 36 12.86 14.59 -12.44
N SER A 37 13.13 13.54 -13.22
CA SER A 37 12.58 13.43 -14.57
C SER A 37 11.05 13.25 -14.56
N GLN A 38 10.39 13.71 -15.62
CA GLN A 38 8.93 13.62 -15.76
C GLN A 38 8.41 12.18 -15.58
N ILE A 39 9.09 11.19 -16.17
CA ILE A 39 8.72 9.77 -16.05
C ILE A 39 8.78 9.30 -14.59
N LYS A 40 9.81 9.70 -13.85
CA LYS A 40 9.92 9.36 -12.42
C LYS A 40 8.82 10.04 -11.60
N TYR A 41 8.51 11.29 -11.92
CA TYR A 41 7.45 12.04 -11.26
C TYR A 41 6.06 11.43 -11.50
N GLU A 42 5.75 11.03 -12.74
CA GLU A 42 4.47 10.39 -13.05
C GLU A 42 4.32 9.03 -12.37
N ARG A 43 5.39 8.24 -12.29
CA ARG A 43 5.39 6.99 -11.52
C ARG A 43 5.17 7.25 -10.03
N LEU A 44 5.86 8.24 -9.46
CA LEU A 44 5.69 8.63 -8.07
C LEU A 44 4.25 9.07 -7.78
N LYS A 45 3.69 9.92 -8.66
CA LYS A 45 2.31 10.38 -8.60
C LYS A 45 1.34 9.20 -8.62
N ALA A 46 1.47 8.27 -9.56
CA ALA A 46 0.60 7.10 -9.66
C ALA A 46 0.65 6.24 -8.39
N ILE A 47 1.83 6.06 -7.80
CA ILE A 47 1.98 5.33 -6.53
C ILE A 47 1.26 6.06 -5.39
N VAL A 48 1.51 7.36 -5.22
CA VAL A 48 0.93 8.16 -4.13
C VAL A 48 -0.60 8.22 -4.26
N GLU A 49 -1.11 8.54 -5.45
CA GLU A 49 -2.55 8.65 -5.70
C GLU A 49 -3.23 7.29 -5.55
N GLY A 50 -2.62 6.22 -6.06
CA GLY A 50 -3.16 4.87 -5.95
C GLY A 50 -3.25 4.38 -4.50
N ILE A 51 -2.20 4.56 -3.68
CA ILE A 51 -2.23 4.21 -2.25
C ILE A 51 -3.23 5.08 -1.49
N THR A 52 -3.28 6.39 -1.79
CA THR A 52 -4.25 7.31 -1.18
C THR A 52 -5.68 6.87 -1.45
N GLN A 53 -5.98 6.50 -2.69
CA GLN A 53 -7.29 5.99 -3.06
C GLN A 53 -7.60 4.68 -2.34
N THR A 54 -6.69 3.70 -2.33
CA THR A 54 -6.88 2.44 -1.60
C THR A 54 -7.17 2.68 -0.12
N TYR A 55 -6.45 3.58 0.53
CA TYR A 55 -6.71 3.92 1.93
C TYR A 55 -8.07 4.60 2.14
N ASN A 56 -8.46 5.53 1.27
CA ASN A 56 -9.73 6.26 1.39
C ASN A 56 -10.95 5.38 1.12
N ASP A 57 -10.84 4.43 0.20
CA ASP A 57 -11.92 3.50 -0.16
C ASP A 57 -12.03 2.33 0.85
N ALA A 58 -10.98 2.10 1.64
CA ALA A 58 -10.91 1.03 2.63
C ALA A 58 -11.86 1.26 3.83
N SER A 59 -12.35 0.15 4.39
CA SER A 59 -13.11 0.18 5.65
C SER A 59 -12.24 0.67 6.82
N LEU A 60 -12.86 1.09 7.93
CA LEU A 60 -12.12 1.53 9.12
C LEU A 60 -11.12 0.47 9.63
N PHE A 61 -11.52 -0.80 9.57
CA PHE A 61 -10.64 -1.92 9.93
C PHE A 61 -9.42 -2.00 9.01
N GLU A 62 -9.63 -1.92 7.70
CA GLU A 62 -8.54 -1.97 6.71
C GLU A 62 -7.63 -0.74 6.80
N GLN A 63 -8.18 0.44 7.07
CA GLN A 63 -7.38 1.65 7.32
C GLN A 63 -6.47 1.49 8.53
N GLN A 64 -6.97 0.92 9.63
CA GLN A 64 -6.15 0.63 10.82
C GLN A 64 -5.10 -0.44 10.52
N LEU A 65 -5.48 -1.47 9.76
CA LEU A 65 -4.54 -2.50 9.32
C LEU A 65 -3.42 -1.92 8.46
N ILE A 66 -3.73 -0.99 7.55
CA ILE A 66 -2.74 -0.31 6.70
C ILE A 66 -1.71 0.43 7.56
N LYS A 67 -2.20 1.26 8.50
CA LYS A 67 -1.35 2.04 9.40
C LYS A 67 -0.39 1.14 10.16
N LEU A 68 -0.94 0.17 10.88
CA LEU A 68 -0.14 -0.71 11.74
C LEU A 68 0.84 -1.57 10.92
N SER A 69 0.41 -2.10 9.76
CA SER A 69 1.24 -3.03 8.98
C SER A 69 2.40 -2.36 8.26
N TRP A 70 2.20 -1.17 7.69
CA TRP A 70 3.17 -0.58 6.77
C TRP A 70 3.67 0.81 7.17
N TRP A 71 2.87 1.63 7.84
CA TRP A 71 3.29 3.00 8.20
C TRP A 71 3.94 3.06 9.59
N GLU A 72 3.38 2.33 10.55
CA GLU A 72 3.92 2.18 11.91
C GLU A 72 4.83 0.95 12.02
N ASN A 73 4.68 -0.01 11.11
CA ASN A 73 5.50 -1.23 11.03
C ASN A 73 5.49 -2.06 12.33
N GLU A 74 4.29 -2.25 12.88
CA GLU A 74 4.06 -3.04 14.08
C GLU A 74 4.20 -4.54 13.84
N SER A 75 4.46 -5.29 14.91
CA SER A 75 4.53 -6.75 14.84
C SER A 75 3.15 -7.39 14.67
N ASP A 76 3.11 -8.59 14.08
CA ASP A 76 1.85 -9.33 13.91
C ASP A 76 1.12 -9.59 15.23
N ASP A 77 1.85 -9.78 16.33
CA ASP A 77 1.25 -9.98 17.66
C ASP A 77 0.54 -8.71 18.15
N VAL A 78 1.16 -7.54 17.96
CA VAL A 78 0.55 -6.24 18.29
C VAL A 78 -0.67 -6.01 17.42
N ILE A 79 -0.57 -6.26 16.11
CA ILE A 79 -1.66 -6.06 15.16
C ILE A 79 -2.86 -6.95 15.47
N GLN A 80 -2.63 -8.25 15.72
CA GLN A 80 -3.69 -9.19 16.09
C GLN A 80 -4.39 -8.76 17.38
N LYS A 81 -3.62 -8.28 18.36
CA LYS A 81 -4.16 -7.80 19.64
C LYS A 81 -4.97 -6.50 19.49
N VAL A 82 -4.44 -5.52 18.77
CA VAL A 82 -5.09 -4.19 18.58
C VAL A 82 -6.35 -4.33 17.75
N LEU A 83 -6.32 -5.11 16.67
CA LEU A 83 -7.46 -5.29 15.79
C LEU A 83 -8.43 -6.39 16.25
N ASN A 84 -8.05 -7.17 17.27
CA ASN A 84 -8.79 -8.32 17.76
C ASN A 84 -9.18 -9.28 16.62
N ARG A 85 -8.18 -9.72 15.85
CA ARG A 85 -8.33 -10.65 14.72
C ARG A 85 -7.19 -11.67 14.72
N GLY A 86 -7.47 -12.87 14.23
CA GLY A 86 -6.45 -13.91 14.09
C GLY A 86 -5.54 -13.68 12.89
N LYS A 87 -4.32 -14.22 12.96
CA LYS A 87 -3.27 -14.15 11.93
C LYS A 87 -3.78 -14.37 10.49
N LEU A 88 -4.51 -15.45 10.25
CA LEU A 88 -5.01 -15.78 8.90
C LEU A 88 -5.93 -14.69 8.32
N THR A 89 -6.73 -14.04 9.17
CA THR A 89 -7.57 -12.92 8.75
C THR A 89 -6.70 -11.71 8.42
N ILE A 90 -5.72 -11.39 9.26
CA ILE A 90 -4.78 -10.30 9.02
C ILE A 90 -4.05 -10.49 7.68
N GLU A 91 -3.51 -11.68 7.42
CA GLU A 91 -2.81 -12.02 6.17
C GLU A 91 -3.71 -11.88 4.95
N ALA A 92 -4.93 -12.43 5.00
CA ALA A 92 -5.88 -12.33 3.89
C ALA A 92 -6.27 -10.88 3.55
N PHE A 93 -6.45 -10.03 4.58
CA PHE A 93 -6.77 -8.63 4.36
C PHE A 93 -5.56 -7.81 3.90
N ARG A 94 -4.34 -8.13 4.36
CA ARG A 94 -3.12 -7.51 3.80
C ARG A 94 -2.98 -7.82 2.31
N GLU A 95 -3.19 -9.07 1.93
CA GLU A 95 -3.15 -9.48 0.52
C GLU A 95 -4.21 -8.74 -0.30
N LYS A 96 -5.45 -8.67 0.19
CA LYS A 96 -6.53 -7.89 -0.42
C LYS A 96 -6.11 -6.43 -0.66
N VAL A 97 -5.58 -5.77 0.37
CA VAL A 97 -5.15 -4.36 0.28
C VAL A 97 -4.04 -4.22 -0.77
N LEU A 98 -3.03 -5.09 -0.78
CA LEU A 98 -1.95 -5.01 -1.77
C LEU A 98 -2.47 -5.23 -3.20
N ARG A 99 -3.46 -6.10 -3.42
CA ARG A 99 -4.11 -6.25 -4.72
C ARG A 99 -4.86 -4.98 -5.15
N GLU A 100 -5.50 -4.29 -4.20
CA GLU A 100 -6.15 -2.99 -4.46
C GLU A 100 -5.12 -1.91 -4.79
N VAL A 101 -4.00 -1.87 -4.09
CA VAL A 101 -2.86 -0.97 -4.41
C VAL A 101 -2.33 -1.26 -5.81
N ALA A 102 -2.12 -2.52 -6.19
CA ALA A 102 -1.66 -2.88 -7.52
C ALA A 102 -2.61 -2.34 -8.61
N ASN A 103 -3.92 -2.52 -8.43
CA ASN A 103 -4.93 -2.02 -9.36
C ASN A 103 -4.93 -0.48 -9.44
N ASN A 104 -4.91 0.20 -8.29
CA ASN A 104 -5.05 1.65 -8.22
C ASN A 104 -3.78 2.41 -8.63
N THR A 105 -2.60 1.79 -8.47
CA THR A 105 -1.32 2.37 -8.92
C THR A 105 -1.02 2.09 -10.40
N GLY A 106 -1.84 1.25 -11.06
CA GLY A 106 -1.56 0.78 -12.42
C GLY A 106 -0.33 -0.12 -12.50
N TYR A 107 -0.01 -0.85 -11.43
CA TYR A 107 1.12 -1.78 -11.40
C TYR A 107 0.89 -2.90 -12.42
N VAL A 108 1.87 -3.07 -13.32
CA VAL A 108 1.88 -4.12 -14.34
C VAL A 108 2.91 -5.17 -13.92
N VAL A 109 2.47 -6.43 -13.86
CA VAL A 109 3.27 -7.63 -13.59
C VAL A 109 4.12 -7.98 -14.80
#